data_AF-A0A553DXC3-F1
#
_entry.id   AF-A0A553DXC3-F1
#
_cell.length_a   1.000
_cell.length_b   1.000
_cell.length_c   1.000
_cell.angle_alpha   90.00
_cell.angle_beta   90.00
_cell.angle_gamma   90.00
#
_symmetry.space_group_name_H-M   'P 1'
#
loop_
_entity.id
_entity.type
_entity.pdbx_description
1 polymer ?
#
loop_
_entity_poly.entity_id
_entity_poly.type
_entity_poly.pdbx_seq_one_letter_code
_entity_poly.pdbx_strand_id
1 'polypeptide(L)' 'MQIQFQTKEKSNTLQLESFLKLSKVERIYDFLNLMYKVNQFPTKIKTDKSANFLITIKAK' A
#
# COMPACT_ATOMS: atom_id res chain seq x y z
N MET A 1 -4.27 16.10 2.89
CA MET A 1 -2.89 15.85 3.38
C MET A 1 -2.44 17.09 4.13
N GLN A 2 -2.20 17.00 5.45
CA GLN A 2 -1.64 18.13 6.22
C GLN A 2 -0.12 17.98 6.26
N ILE A 3 0.62 19.01 5.85
CA ILE A 3 2.08 19.01 5.91
C ILE A 3 2.50 19.48 7.29
N GLN A 4 3.20 18.62 8.04
CA GLN A 4 3.73 18.93 9.36
C GLN A 4 5.25 18.92 9.32
N PHE A 5 5.89 19.94 9.88
CA PHE A 5 7.35 20.02 9.99
C PHE A 5 7.77 19.36 11.31
N GLN A 6 8.16 18.09 11.23
CA GLN A 6 8.65 17.31 12.37
C GLN A 6 9.93 16.57 12.02
N THR A 7 10.70 16.19 13.05
CA THR A 7 11.90 15.37 12.85
C THR A 7 11.52 13.96 12.42
N LYS A 8 12.42 13.28 11.70
CA LYS A 8 12.21 11.87 11.29
C LYS A 8 11.94 10.96 12.49
N GLU A 9 12.68 11.17 13.57
CA GLU A 9 12.52 10.41 14.83
C GLU A 9 11.10 10.55 15.38
N LYS A 10 10.60 11.80 15.50
CA LYS A 10 9.24 12.07 15.99
C LYS A 10 8.16 11.49 15.07
N SER A 11 8.40 11.50 13.75
CA SER A 11 7.49 10.88 12.80
C SER A 11 7.42 9.36 12.99
N ASN A 12 8.57 8.72 13.19
CA ASN A 12 8.65 7.27 13.37
C ASN A 12 7.98 6.82 14.67
N THR A 13 8.17 7.56 15.77
CA THR A 13 7.53 7.23 17.05
C THR A 13 6.01 7.32 16.95
N LEU A 14 5.47 8.38 16.33
CA LEU A 14 4.03 8.55 16.14
C LEU A 14 3.41 7.45 15.27
N GLN A 15 4.10 7.02 14.21
CA GLN A 15 3.65 5.92 13.37
C GLN A 15 3.68 4.59 14.13
N LEU A 16 4.72 4.32 14.91
CA LEU A 16 4.83 3.12 15.73
C LEU A 16 3.72 3.08 16.79
N GLU A 17 3.49 4.17 17.51
CA GLU A 17 2.40 4.25 18.49
C GLU A 17 1.03 4.03 17.84
N SER A 18 0.81 4.61 16.66
CA SER A 18 -0.44 4.42 15.91
C SER A 18 -0.63 2.97 15.47
N PHE A 19 0.43 2.31 15.02
CA PHE A 19 0.40 0.90 14.65
C PHE A 19 0.14 -0.02 15.86
N LEU A 20 0.75 0.28 17.01
CA LEU A 20 0.58 -0.53 18.22
C LEU A 20 -0.83 -0.42 18.82
N LYS A 21 -1.51 0.72 18.63
CA LYS A 21 -2.92 0.92 19.02
C LYS A 21 -3.89 0.02 18.24
N LEU A 22 -3.53 -0.41 17.03
CA LEU A 22 -4.37 -1.30 16.23
C LEU A 22 -4.36 -2.73 16.80
N SER A 23 -5.51 -3.38 16.75
CA SER A 23 -5.63 -4.81 17.00
C SER A 23 -4.87 -5.62 15.94
N LYS A 24 -4.60 -6.90 16.24
CA LYS A 24 -3.84 -7.78 15.34
C LYS A 24 -4.46 -7.86 13.94
N VAL A 25 -5.80 -7.89 13.87
CA VAL A 25 -6.54 -7.98 12.61
C VAL A 25 -6.46 -6.67 11.82
N GLU A 26 -6.63 -5.54 12.50
CA GLU A 26 -6.57 -4.21 11.88
C GLU A 26 -5.18 -3.92 11.28
N ARG A 27 -4.10 -4.39 11.92
CA ARG A 27 -2.74 -4.27 11.37
C ARG A 27 -2.60 -4.94 10.00
N ILE A 28 -3.23 -6.10 9.81
CA ILE A 28 -3.22 -6.80 8.53
C ILE A 28 -3.98 -6.01 7.47
N TYR A 29 -5.18 -5.53 7.79
CA TYR A 29 -5.96 -4.73 6.86
C TYR A 29 -5.30 -3.40 6.50
N ASP A 30 -4.68 -2.73 7.48
CA ASP A 30 -3.95 -1.49 7.24
C ASP A 30 -2.75 -1.72 6.31
N PHE A 31 -2.02 -2.83 6.50
CA PHE A 31 -0.97 -3.26 5.58
C PHE A 31 -1.49 -3.51 4.16
N LEU A 32 -2.60 -4.25 4.00
CA LEU A 32 -3.19 -4.50 2.68
C LEU A 32 -3.63 -3.20 1.99
N ASN A 33 -4.20 -2.27 2.76
CA ASN A 33 -4.60 -0.96 2.26
C ASN A 33 -3.39 -0.12 1.82
N LEU A 34 -2.29 -0.17 2.59
CA LEU A 34 -1.03 0.47 2.22
C LEU A 34 -0.51 -0.10 0.91
N MET A 35 -0.45 -1.43 0.76
CA MET A 35 0.01 -2.08 -0.47
C MET A 35 -0.87 -1.71 -1.67
N TYR A 36 -2.19 -1.66 -1.48
CA TYR A 36 -3.12 -1.23 -2.52
C TYR A 36 -2.81 0.21 -2.98
N LYS A 37 -2.59 1.13 -2.05
CA LYS A 37 -2.21 2.53 -2.36
C LYS A 37 -0.84 2.62 -3.03
N VAL A 38 0.14 1.86 -2.55
CA VAL A 38 1.50 1.81 -3.14
C VAL A 38 1.44 1.37 -4.61
N ASN A 39 0.59 0.40 -4.95
CA ASN A 39 0.38 -0.03 -6.34
C ASN A 39 -0.23 1.07 -7.24
N GLN A 40 -0.89 2.07 -6.67
CA GLN A 40 -1.41 3.21 -7.43
C GLN A 40 -0.35 4.30 -7.67
N PHE A 41 0.82 4.23 -7.01
CA PHE A 41 1.87 5.20 -7.27
C PHE A 41 2.39 5.04 -8.70
N PRO A 42 2.69 6.15 -9.40
CA PRO A 42 3.28 6.14 -10.71
C PRO A 42 4.70 5.59 -10.61
N THR A 43 4.81 4.27 -10.67
CA THR A 43 6.07 3.54 -10.74
C THR A 43 6.29 3.14 -12.20
N LYS A 44 7.54 2.96 -12.61
CA LYS A 44 7.88 2.36 -13.91
C LYS A 44 7.54 0.86 -13.85
N ILE A 45 6.26 0.51 -13.70
CA ILE A 45 5.82 -0.87 -13.79
C ILE A 45 6.13 -1.29 -15.20
N LYS A 46 7.16 -2.13 -15.35
CA LYS A 46 7.33 -2.91 -16.56
C LYS A 46 6.08 -3.78 -16.60
N THR A 47 5.10 -3.40 -17.42
CA THR A 47 4.08 -4.35 -17.86
C THR A 47 4.85 -5.40 -18.62
N ASP A 48 5.37 -6.39 -17.91
CA ASP A 48 5.91 -7.56 -18.55
C ASP A 48 4.71 -8.17 -19.26
N LYS A 49 4.63 -7.96 -20.58
CA LYS A 49 3.64 -8.59 -21.44
C LYS A 49 4.00 -10.08 -21.54
N SER A 50 4.13 -10.76 -20.41
CA SER A 50 4.16 -12.21 -20.41
C SER A 50 2.73 -12.62 -20.76
N ALA A 51 2.54 -13.08 -22.00
CA ALA A 51 1.27 -13.56 -22.54
C ALA A 51 0.74 -14.81 -21.81
N ASN A 52 1.41 -15.24 -20.73
CA ASN A 52 1.21 -16.51 -20.04
C ASN A 52 -0.09 -16.56 -19.21
N PHE A 53 -0.82 -15.44 -19.05
CA PHE A 53 -2.07 -15.38 -18.27
C PHE A 53 -3.16 -14.49 -18.89
N LEU A 54 -3.28 -14.48 -20.23
CA LEU A 54 -4.41 -13.83 -20.91
C LEU A 54 -5.70 -14.64 -20.75
N ILE A 55 -6.54 -14.27 -19.78
CA ILE A 55 -7.89 -14.84 -19.64
C ILE A 55 -8.79 -14.16 -20.67
N THR A 56 -9.06 -14.85 -21.77
CA THR A 56 -9.96 -14.35 -22.82
C THR A 56 -11.38 -14.81 -22.52
N ILE A 57 -12.25 -13.91 -22.04
CA ILE A 57 -13.67 -14.18 -21.87
C ILE A 57 -14.38 -13.74 -23.15
N LYS A 58 -14.79 -14.69 -23.97
CA LYS A 58 -15.63 -14.41 -25.15
C LYS A 58 -17.09 -14.35 -24.72
N ALA A 59 -17.73 -13.19 -24.90
CA ALA A 59 -19.18 -13.09 -24.87
C ALA A 59 -19.75 -13.72 -26.16
N LYS A 60 -20.86 -14.44 -26.02
CA LYS A 60 -21.58 -15.10 -27.12
C LYS A 60 -22.47 -14.11 -27.85
#